data_AF-A0A2J8WNL0-F1
#
_entry.id   AF-A0A2J8WNL0-F1
#
_cell.length_a   1.000
_cell.length_b   1.000
_cell.length_c   1.000
_cell.angle_alpha   90.00
_cell.angle_beta   90.00
_cell.angle_gamma   90.00
#
_symmetry.space_group_name_H-M   'P 1'
#
loop_
_entity.id
_entity.type
_entity.pdbx_description
1 polymer ?
#
loop_
_entity_poly.entity_id
_entity_poly.type
_entity_poly.pdbx_seq_one_letter_code
_entity_poly.pdbx_strand_id
1 'polypeptide(L)'
;APRRGLEKEGVTLMAFEPAGKTNARVVTFEKSQPARADRLCFAILYSRPKSASNVHYFSIDNELEYENFYADFGPLNLAMVYRYCCKINKKLKSITMLRKKIVHFTGSDQRKQANAAFLVGCYMVIYLGRTPEEAYRILIFGETSYIPFRDAAYGSCNFYITLLDCFHAVKKAMQYGFLNFNSFNLDEYEHYEKAENGDLNWIIPDRFIAFCGPHSRARLESGYHQHS
;
A
#
# COMPACT_ATOMS: atom_id res chain seq x y z
N ALA A 1 -1.86 -41.87 -3.85
CA ALA A 1 -2.47 -41.29 -5.06
C ALA A 1 -2.86 -39.84 -4.78
N PRO A 2 -2.36 -38.84 -5.52
CA PRO A 2 -2.74 -37.44 -5.26
C PRO A 2 -4.19 -37.23 -5.71
N ARG A 3 -4.99 -36.63 -4.83
CA ARG A 3 -6.40 -36.29 -5.09
C ARG A 3 -6.43 -35.04 -5.97
N ARG A 4 -7.17 -35.13 -7.08
CA ARG A 4 -7.39 -34.05 -8.06
C ARG A 4 -8.05 -32.85 -7.37
N GLY A 5 -7.45 -31.68 -7.52
CA GLY A 5 -8.12 -30.40 -7.24
C GLY A 5 -9.20 -30.13 -8.29
N LEU A 6 -10.35 -29.64 -7.85
CA LEU A 6 -11.43 -29.19 -8.71
C LEU A 6 -10.99 -27.89 -9.41
N GLU A 7 -10.86 -27.95 -10.73
CA GLU A 7 -10.81 -26.77 -11.60
C GLU A 7 -12.21 -26.15 -11.68
N LYS A 8 -12.38 -24.97 -11.08
CA LYS A 8 -13.42 -24.02 -11.47
C LYS A 8 -12.75 -22.66 -11.67
N GLU A 9 -12.79 -22.21 -12.92
CA GLU A 9 -12.48 -20.88 -13.46
C GLU A 9 -11.46 -20.02 -12.70
N GLY A 10 -10.24 -19.98 -13.24
CA GLY A 10 -9.48 -18.74 -13.37
C GLY A 10 -8.35 -18.47 -12.39
N VAL A 11 -8.27 -19.16 -11.25
CA VAL A 11 -7.27 -18.84 -10.21
C VAL A 11 -6.39 -20.06 -9.88
N THR A 12 -5.24 -20.20 -10.54
CA THR A 12 -4.20 -21.15 -10.09
C THR A 12 -3.27 -20.45 -9.12
N LEU A 13 -3.55 -20.56 -7.82
CA LEU A 13 -2.65 -20.08 -6.77
C LEU A 13 -1.59 -21.13 -6.51
N MET A 14 -0.32 -20.72 -6.60
CA MET A 14 0.76 -21.50 -6.04
C MET A 14 1.06 -20.98 -4.64
N ALA A 15 0.68 -21.75 -3.63
CA ALA A 15 1.33 -21.66 -2.33
C ALA A 15 2.81 -22.00 -2.55
N PHE A 16 3.67 -20.99 -2.57
CA PHE A 16 5.09 -21.22 -2.38
C PHE A 16 5.27 -21.44 -0.89
N GLU A 17 5.14 -22.69 -0.43
CA GLU A 17 5.65 -23.09 0.86
C GLU A 17 7.18 -23.09 0.75
N PRO A 18 7.90 -22.17 1.42
CA PRO A 18 9.35 -22.30 1.51
C PRO A 18 9.59 -23.47 2.47
N ALA A 19 9.85 -24.66 1.91
CA ALA A 19 10.17 -25.92 2.59
C ALA A 19 10.10 -25.86 4.14
N GLY A 20 8.92 -26.22 4.67
CA GLY A 20 8.80 -26.81 6.00
C GLY A 20 8.30 -25.97 7.19
N LYS A 21 7.60 -24.84 7.04
CA LYS A 21 6.82 -24.23 8.15
C LYS A 21 5.56 -23.47 7.70
N THR A 22 4.49 -23.67 8.46
CA THR A 22 3.11 -23.13 8.44
C THR A 22 2.93 -21.61 8.57
N ASN A 23 3.98 -20.79 8.40
CA ASN A 23 4.00 -19.39 8.86
C ASN A 23 4.18 -18.34 7.75
N ALA A 24 3.71 -18.62 6.54
CA ALA A 24 3.73 -17.69 5.42
C ALA A 24 2.40 -17.73 4.64
N ARG A 25 1.75 -16.57 4.48
CA ARG A 25 0.60 -16.43 3.57
C ARG A 25 1.07 -15.64 2.35
N VAL A 26 1.02 -16.26 1.18
CA VAL A 26 1.50 -15.66 -0.08
C VAL A 26 0.33 -15.44 -1.02
N VAL A 27 0.15 -14.21 -1.46
CA VAL A 27 -0.79 -13.78 -2.49
C VAL A 27 -0.02 -13.61 -3.80
N THR A 28 -0.38 -14.38 -4.81
CA THR A 28 0.22 -14.31 -6.16
C THR A 28 -0.77 -13.70 -7.15
N PHE A 29 -0.30 -12.80 -8.02
CA PHE A 29 -1.13 -12.17 -9.04
C PHE A 29 -1.22 -13.11 -10.27
N GLU A 30 -2.43 -13.31 -10.81
CA GLU A 30 -2.72 -14.27 -11.87
C GLU A 30 -2.10 -13.97 -13.25
N LYS A 31 -1.96 -15.05 -14.04
CA LYS A 31 -1.52 -15.16 -15.45
C LYS A 31 -2.39 -14.45 -16.50
N SER A 32 -3.53 -13.87 -16.13
CA SER A 32 -4.45 -13.21 -17.08
C SER A 32 -3.97 -11.83 -17.55
N GLN A 33 -2.71 -11.47 -17.26
CA GLN A 33 -2.15 -10.12 -17.41
C GLN A 33 -0.97 -10.09 -18.38
N PRO A 34 -0.56 -8.90 -18.87
CA PRO A 34 0.73 -8.77 -19.57
C PRO A 34 1.84 -9.38 -18.72
N ALA A 35 2.79 -10.09 -19.35
CA ALA A 35 3.82 -10.95 -18.74
C ALA A 35 4.65 -10.37 -17.57
N ARG A 36 4.48 -9.09 -17.24
CA ARG A 36 5.10 -8.40 -16.09
C ARG A 36 4.39 -8.63 -14.76
N ALA A 37 3.07 -8.86 -14.72
CA ALA A 37 2.34 -9.00 -13.45
C ALA A 37 2.54 -10.35 -12.77
N ASP A 38 2.79 -11.40 -13.55
CA ASP A 38 3.12 -12.77 -13.09
C ASP A 38 4.35 -12.85 -12.17
N ARG A 39 5.11 -11.77 -12.08
CA ARG A 39 6.35 -11.68 -11.28
C ARG A 39 6.16 -11.00 -9.94
N LEU A 40 5.09 -10.26 -9.67
CA LEU A 40 4.86 -9.66 -8.36
C LEU A 40 4.23 -10.71 -7.42
N CYS A 41 4.50 -10.64 -6.13
CA CYS A 41 3.85 -11.43 -5.08
C CYS A 41 3.77 -10.57 -3.81
N PHE A 42 2.75 -10.80 -2.99
CA PHE A 42 2.64 -10.21 -1.65
C PHE A 42 2.68 -11.33 -0.60
N ALA A 43 3.38 -11.13 0.51
CA ALA A 43 3.53 -12.14 1.55
C ALA A 43 3.45 -11.56 2.96
N ILE A 44 2.71 -12.22 3.84
CA ILE A 44 2.76 -11.98 5.29
C ILE A 44 3.65 -13.07 5.90
N LEU A 45 4.76 -12.65 6.51
CA LEU A 45 5.78 -13.55 7.05
C LEU A 45 5.95 -13.34 8.56
N TYR A 46 5.83 -14.42 9.32
CA TYR A 46 6.08 -14.41 10.77
C TYR A 46 7.51 -14.86 11.13
N SER A 47 8.37 -14.97 10.12
CA SER A 47 9.77 -15.35 10.27
C SER A 47 10.60 -14.78 9.13
N ARG A 48 11.93 -14.73 9.31
CA ARG A 48 12.83 -14.17 8.31
C ARG A 48 12.71 -14.94 6.98
N PRO A 49 12.51 -14.24 5.84
CA PRO A 49 12.42 -14.91 4.54
C PRO A 49 13.73 -15.64 4.21
N LYS A 50 13.63 -16.90 3.79
CA LYS A 50 14.77 -17.65 3.24
C LYS A 50 15.11 -17.10 1.86
N SER A 51 16.39 -16.81 1.63
CA SER A 51 16.87 -16.40 0.31
C SER A 51 16.69 -17.52 -0.71
N ALA A 52 16.32 -17.17 -1.95
CA ALA A 52 16.23 -18.08 -3.08
C ALA A 52 16.76 -17.38 -4.35
N SER A 53 17.42 -18.13 -5.22
CA SER A 53 18.13 -17.57 -6.39
C SER A 53 17.21 -16.84 -7.38
N ASN A 54 15.95 -17.28 -7.49
CA ASN A 54 14.92 -16.74 -8.37
C ASN A 54 13.88 -15.88 -7.64
N VAL A 55 14.12 -15.47 -6.40
CA VAL A 55 13.20 -14.63 -5.61
C VAL A 55 13.92 -13.40 -5.08
N HIS A 56 13.30 -12.25 -5.22
CA HIS A 56 13.73 -10.99 -4.63
C HIS A 56 12.72 -10.58 -3.57
N TYR A 57 13.09 -10.68 -2.29
CA TYR A 57 12.28 -10.17 -1.19
C TYR A 57 12.56 -8.69 -0.94
N PHE A 58 11.53 -7.92 -0.63
CA PHE A 58 11.66 -6.56 -0.10
C PHE A 58 10.46 -6.24 0.80
N SER A 59 10.66 -5.32 1.74
CA SER A 59 9.61 -4.79 2.60
C SER A 59 9.60 -3.26 2.52
N ILE A 60 8.51 -2.66 2.99
CA ILE A 60 8.36 -1.22 3.23
C ILE A 60 8.09 -0.90 4.69
N ASP A 61 8.03 -1.92 5.56
CA ASP A 61 7.61 -1.81 6.95
C ASP A 61 8.46 -0.81 7.76
N ASN A 62 9.71 -0.56 7.36
CA ASN A 62 10.65 0.38 7.98
C ASN A 62 11.16 1.45 6.99
N GLU A 63 10.41 1.68 5.92
CA GLU A 63 10.76 2.66 4.87
C GLU A 63 9.62 3.65 4.62
N LEU A 64 8.38 3.16 4.59
CA LEU A 64 7.17 3.96 4.43
C LEU A 64 6.35 3.80 5.72
N GLU A 65 6.75 4.52 6.76
CA GLU A 65 6.14 4.45 8.08
C GLU A 65 5.10 5.56 8.22
N TYR A 66 3.92 5.21 8.73
CA TYR A 66 2.85 6.16 8.99
C TYR A 66 3.17 6.97 10.25
N GLU A 67 3.05 8.29 10.18
CA GLU A 67 3.20 9.19 11.31
C GLU A 67 1.84 9.35 12.00
N ASN A 68 1.67 8.72 13.17
CA ASN A 68 0.39 8.70 13.87
C ASN A 68 0.18 9.95 14.75
N PHE A 69 -1.05 10.44 14.80
CA PHE A 69 -1.46 11.47 15.77
C PHE A 69 -1.77 10.87 17.14
N TYR A 70 -2.50 9.75 17.16
CA TYR A 70 -2.82 9.01 18.37
C TYR A 70 -2.75 7.50 18.12
N ALA A 71 -3.89 6.83 18.00
CA ALA A 71 -3.98 5.38 17.79
C ALA A 71 -4.24 5.01 16.32
N ASP A 72 -4.47 5.99 15.46
CA ASP A 72 -4.47 5.85 14.01
C ASP A 72 -3.14 5.26 13.52
N PHE A 73 -3.20 4.46 12.46
CA PHE A 73 -2.04 3.74 11.96
C PHE A 73 -1.95 3.76 10.44
N GLY A 74 -2.87 4.43 9.76
CA GLY A 74 -3.00 4.43 8.30
C GLY A 74 -4.38 4.91 7.85
N PRO A 75 -4.70 4.81 6.55
CA PRO A 75 -3.81 4.32 5.49
C PRO A 75 -2.64 5.26 5.20
N LEU A 76 -1.59 4.75 4.53
CA LEU A 76 -0.45 5.58 4.11
C LEU A 76 -0.87 6.67 3.10
N ASN A 77 -0.18 7.81 3.14
CA ASN A 77 -0.52 9.00 2.35
C ASN A 77 -0.18 8.87 0.85
N LEU A 78 -0.55 9.88 0.05
CA LEU A 78 -0.41 9.84 -1.41
C LEU A 78 1.06 9.77 -1.88
N ALA A 79 1.97 10.48 -1.21
CA ALA A 79 3.40 10.41 -1.47
C ALA A 79 3.94 8.98 -1.28
N MET A 80 3.54 8.31 -0.20
CA MET A 80 3.94 6.93 0.08
C MET A 80 3.37 5.94 -0.94
N VAL A 81 2.11 6.11 -1.38
CA VAL A 81 1.53 5.32 -2.48
C VAL A 81 2.33 5.52 -3.77
N TYR A 82 2.69 6.76 -4.11
CA TYR A 82 3.48 7.09 -5.29
C TYR A 82 4.89 6.46 -5.23
N ARG A 83 5.59 6.61 -4.09
CA ARG A 83 6.92 6.00 -3.85
C ARG A 83 6.87 4.48 -4.00
N TYR A 84 5.86 3.83 -3.40
CA TYR A 84 5.66 2.40 -3.54
C TYR A 84 5.46 1.99 -5.01
N CYS A 85 4.59 2.69 -5.73
CA CYS A 85 4.35 2.42 -7.15
C CYS A 85 5.62 2.56 -8.00
N CYS A 86 6.39 3.63 -7.77
CA CYS A 86 7.68 3.85 -8.43
C CYS A 86 8.67 2.71 -8.11
N LYS A 87 8.74 2.28 -6.84
CA LYS A 87 9.60 1.19 -6.39
C LYS A 87 9.27 -0.14 -7.07
N ILE A 88 7.99 -0.51 -7.15
CA ILE A 88 7.55 -1.71 -7.87
C ILE A 88 7.90 -1.62 -9.35
N ASN A 89 7.56 -0.50 -10.00
CA ASN A 89 7.83 -0.29 -11.41
C ASN A 89 9.32 -0.39 -11.73
N LYS A 90 10.18 0.18 -10.88
CA LYS A 90 11.65 0.08 -10.99
C LYS A 90 12.13 -1.37 -10.84
N LYS A 91 11.61 -2.13 -9.86
CA LYS A 91 11.96 -3.54 -9.66
C LYS A 91 11.54 -4.42 -10.82
N LEU A 92 10.34 -4.23 -11.35
CA LEU A 92 9.82 -5.02 -12.48
C LEU A 92 10.58 -4.74 -13.79
N LYS A 93 11.03 -3.50 -14.01
CA LYS A 93 11.84 -3.08 -15.16
C LYS A 93 13.33 -3.44 -15.04
N SER A 94 13.83 -3.71 -13.83
CA SER A 94 15.25 -3.96 -13.59
C SER A 94 15.76 -5.24 -14.27
N ILE A 95 16.83 -5.12 -15.05
CA ILE A 95 17.47 -6.25 -15.77
C ILE A 95 18.01 -7.29 -14.77
N THR A 96 18.58 -6.86 -13.64
CA THR A 96 19.13 -7.75 -12.61
C THR A 96 18.07 -8.61 -11.92
N MET A 97 16.79 -8.22 -12.04
CA MET A 97 15.66 -8.93 -11.46
C MET A 97 14.77 -9.58 -12.51
N LEU A 98 15.09 -9.49 -13.81
CA LEU A 98 14.21 -9.85 -14.93
C LEU A 98 13.61 -11.27 -14.83
N ARG A 99 14.38 -12.24 -14.33
CA ARG A 99 13.97 -13.64 -14.14
C ARG A 99 13.56 -13.99 -12.71
N LYS A 100 13.49 -12.99 -11.82
CA LYS A 100 13.12 -13.18 -10.41
C LYS A 100 11.65 -12.86 -10.19
N LYS A 101 11.02 -13.62 -9.28
CA LYS A 101 9.79 -13.22 -8.60
C LYS A 101 10.11 -12.11 -7.60
N ILE A 102 9.34 -11.04 -7.62
CA ILE A 102 9.44 -9.89 -6.72
C ILE A 102 8.41 -10.10 -5.62
N VAL A 103 8.85 -10.37 -4.40
CA VAL A 103 7.99 -10.61 -3.25
C VAL A 103 8.04 -9.39 -2.34
N HIS A 104 6.95 -8.63 -2.30
CA HIS A 104 6.69 -7.67 -1.24
C HIS A 104 6.29 -8.45 0.01
N PHE A 105 7.02 -8.32 1.11
CA PHE A 105 6.64 -8.93 2.36
C PHE A 105 6.47 -7.92 3.49
N THR A 106 5.59 -8.27 4.43
CA THR A 106 5.38 -7.58 5.70
C THR A 106 5.49 -8.57 6.86
N GLY A 107 5.80 -8.05 8.05
CA GLY A 107 5.98 -8.85 9.26
C GLY A 107 4.68 -9.25 9.96
N SER A 108 4.77 -9.47 11.27
CA SER A 108 3.65 -9.92 12.11
C SER A 108 2.75 -8.80 12.65
N ASP A 109 3.16 -7.53 12.57
CA ASP A 109 2.36 -6.39 13.03
C ASP A 109 1.15 -6.18 12.10
N GLN A 110 -0.06 -6.35 12.62
CA GLN A 110 -1.30 -6.26 11.85
C GLN A 110 -1.52 -4.87 11.25
N ARG A 111 -1.01 -3.80 11.87
CA ARG A 111 -1.08 -2.43 11.34
C ARG A 111 -0.20 -2.29 10.09
N LYS A 112 1.01 -2.86 10.14
CA LYS A 112 1.92 -2.92 8.99
C LYS A 112 1.36 -3.80 7.88
N GLN A 113 0.71 -4.92 8.23
CA GLN A 113 0.02 -5.77 7.27
C GLN A 113 -1.09 -5.03 6.51
N ALA A 114 -1.94 -4.28 7.22
CA ALA A 114 -3.00 -3.49 6.61
C ALA A 114 -2.44 -2.41 5.67
N ASN A 115 -1.41 -1.66 6.08
CA ASN A 115 -0.77 -0.66 5.21
C ASN A 115 -0.05 -1.29 4.00
N ALA A 116 0.64 -2.40 4.18
CA ALA A 116 1.32 -3.10 3.09
C ALA A 116 0.31 -3.65 2.07
N ALA A 117 -0.82 -4.21 2.54
CA ALA A 117 -1.92 -4.66 1.69
C ALA A 117 -2.61 -3.49 0.98
N PHE A 118 -2.80 -2.36 1.67
CA PHE A 118 -3.31 -1.12 1.08
C PHE A 118 -2.43 -0.67 -0.10
N LEU A 119 -1.12 -0.56 0.09
CA LEU A 119 -0.19 -0.19 -0.99
C LEU A 119 -0.25 -1.16 -2.19
N VAL A 120 -0.30 -2.46 -1.92
CA VAL A 120 -0.46 -3.48 -2.97
C VAL A 120 -1.75 -3.28 -3.73
N GLY A 121 -2.88 -3.10 -3.05
CA GLY A 121 -4.18 -2.90 -3.69
C GLY A 121 -4.24 -1.60 -4.48
N CYS A 122 -3.68 -0.50 -3.97
CA CYS A 122 -3.52 0.74 -4.74
C CYS A 122 -2.73 0.50 -6.03
N TYR A 123 -1.61 -0.22 -5.98
CA TYR A 123 -0.83 -0.55 -7.17
C TYR A 123 -1.64 -1.36 -8.19
N MET A 124 -2.45 -2.33 -7.72
CA MET A 124 -3.32 -3.12 -8.59
C MET A 124 -4.38 -2.26 -9.29
N VAL A 125 -5.00 -1.34 -8.56
CA VAL A 125 -6.03 -0.44 -9.10
C VAL A 125 -5.42 0.56 -10.09
N ILE A 126 -4.27 1.16 -9.74
CA ILE A 126 -3.64 2.24 -10.51
C ILE A 126 -2.91 1.72 -11.75
N TYR A 127 -2.06 0.68 -11.59
CA TYR A 127 -1.15 0.23 -12.65
C TYR A 127 -1.55 -1.08 -13.33
N LEU A 128 -2.32 -1.94 -12.66
CA LEU A 128 -2.74 -3.23 -13.22
C LEU A 128 -4.19 -3.21 -13.75
N GLY A 129 -4.88 -2.08 -13.63
CA GLY A 129 -6.24 -1.89 -14.14
C GLY A 129 -7.31 -2.72 -13.43
N ARG A 130 -7.01 -3.24 -12.23
CA ARG A 130 -7.97 -4.06 -11.46
C ARG A 130 -9.10 -3.20 -10.90
N THR A 131 -10.26 -3.82 -10.75
CA THR A 131 -11.36 -3.23 -9.97
C THR A 131 -11.03 -3.27 -8.47
N PRO A 132 -11.60 -2.36 -7.66
CA PRO A 132 -11.45 -2.41 -6.19
C PRO A 132 -11.77 -3.77 -5.59
N GLU A 133 -12.84 -4.41 -6.06
CA GLU A 133 -13.31 -5.72 -5.60
C GLU A 133 -12.35 -6.84 -5.96
N GLU A 134 -11.79 -6.84 -7.17
CA GLU A 134 -10.76 -7.80 -7.56
C GLU A 134 -9.48 -7.65 -6.73
N ALA A 135 -9.04 -6.41 -6.51
CA ALA A 135 -7.86 -6.14 -5.69
C ALA A 135 -8.06 -6.62 -4.24
N TYR A 136 -9.22 -6.31 -3.66
CA TYR A 136 -9.58 -6.76 -2.32
C TYR A 136 -9.71 -8.29 -2.23
N ARG A 137 -10.43 -8.93 -3.17
CA ARG A 137 -10.59 -10.39 -3.25
C ARG A 137 -9.25 -11.13 -3.27
N ILE A 138 -8.29 -10.61 -4.02
CA ILE A 138 -6.94 -11.17 -4.11
C ILE A 138 -6.21 -11.04 -2.76
N LEU A 139 -6.33 -9.90 -2.07
CA LEU A 139 -5.66 -9.65 -0.79
C LEU A 139 -6.22 -10.44 0.38
N ILE A 140 -7.54 -10.72 0.40
CA ILE A 140 -8.18 -11.52 1.45
C ILE A 140 -8.13 -13.03 1.17
N PHE A 141 -7.53 -13.43 0.04
CA PHE A 141 -7.40 -14.83 -0.31
C PHE A 141 -6.67 -15.62 0.79
N GLY A 142 -7.07 -16.89 0.98
CA GLY A 142 -6.51 -17.75 2.03
C GLY A 142 -6.92 -17.31 3.45
N GLU A 143 -8.15 -16.79 3.60
CA GLU A 143 -8.71 -16.32 4.88
C GLU A 143 -7.84 -15.26 5.56
N THR A 144 -7.22 -14.40 4.75
CA THR A 144 -6.41 -13.29 5.26
C THR A 144 -7.32 -12.17 5.72
N SER A 145 -7.18 -11.79 6.99
CA SER A 145 -7.93 -10.71 7.61
C SER A 145 -7.01 -9.54 7.91
N TYR A 146 -7.49 -8.33 7.65
CA TYR A 146 -6.78 -7.08 7.95
C TYR A 146 -7.64 -6.25 8.89
N ILE A 147 -7.02 -5.65 9.88
CA ILE A 147 -7.70 -4.68 10.74
C ILE A 147 -8.08 -3.44 9.90
N PRO A 148 -9.30 -2.91 10.06
CA PRO A 148 -9.71 -1.71 9.33
C PRO A 148 -9.06 -0.47 9.95
N PHE A 149 -8.91 0.59 9.16
CA PHE A 149 -8.31 1.84 9.62
C PHE A 149 -9.28 2.62 10.50
N ARG A 150 -8.74 3.26 11.54
CA ARG A 150 -9.47 4.05 12.53
C ARG A 150 -9.15 5.53 12.39
N ASP A 151 -9.93 6.36 13.06
CA ASP A 151 -9.70 7.79 13.15
C ASP A 151 -8.57 8.17 14.13
N ALA A 152 -8.16 9.44 14.05
CA ALA A 152 -7.14 10.07 14.89
C ALA A 152 -7.68 10.60 16.23
N ALA A 153 -8.96 10.36 16.56
CA ALA A 153 -9.55 10.85 17.80
C ALA A 153 -8.99 10.14 19.04
N TYR A 154 -9.06 10.85 20.17
CA TYR A 154 -8.76 10.29 21.48
C TYR A 154 -9.83 9.27 21.92
N GLY A 155 -9.40 8.13 22.44
CA GLY A 155 -10.29 7.11 23.00
C GLY A 155 -10.77 6.06 22.00
N SER A 156 -12.03 5.66 22.13
CA SER A 156 -12.65 4.58 21.33
C SER A 156 -13.05 5.08 19.94
N CYS A 157 -12.75 4.28 18.91
CA CYS A 157 -13.16 4.56 17.54
C CYS A 157 -14.55 3.98 17.25
N ASN A 158 -15.45 4.81 16.71
CA ASN A 158 -16.84 4.45 16.41
C ASN A 158 -17.09 4.14 14.92
N PHE A 159 -16.12 4.41 14.05
CA PHE A 159 -16.26 4.19 12.62
C PHE A 159 -14.90 3.83 12.01
N TYR A 160 -14.89 2.79 11.19
CA TYR A 160 -13.68 2.29 10.55
C TYR A 160 -13.84 2.26 9.05
N ILE A 161 -12.75 2.52 8.32
CA ILE A 161 -12.71 2.34 6.86
C ILE A 161 -11.88 1.11 6.51
N THR A 162 -12.39 0.31 5.58
CA THR A 162 -11.75 -0.94 5.15
C THR A 162 -10.78 -0.71 4.00
N LEU A 163 -9.97 -1.73 3.67
CA LEU A 163 -9.16 -1.72 2.44
C LEU A 163 -10.03 -1.52 1.19
N LEU A 164 -11.22 -2.12 1.14
CA LEU A 164 -12.12 -2.00 0.00
C LEU A 164 -12.63 -0.56 -0.16
N ASP A 165 -12.98 0.11 0.94
CA ASP A 165 -13.36 1.54 0.93
C ASP A 165 -12.25 2.41 0.35
N CYS A 166 -11.01 2.17 0.80
CA CYS A 166 -9.83 2.86 0.28
C CYS A 166 -9.62 2.60 -1.22
N PHE A 167 -9.80 1.37 -1.70
CA PHE A 167 -9.64 1.05 -3.12
C PHE A 167 -10.74 1.70 -3.99
N HIS A 168 -11.97 1.77 -3.48
CA HIS A 168 -13.04 2.52 -4.13
C HIS A 168 -12.72 4.02 -4.20
N ALA A 169 -12.20 4.61 -3.11
CA ALA A 169 -11.79 6.00 -3.08
C ALA A 169 -10.71 6.29 -4.13
N VAL A 170 -9.67 5.45 -4.20
CA VAL A 170 -8.60 5.56 -5.21
C VAL A 170 -9.15 5.43 -6.63
N LYS A 171 -10.01 4.43 -6.89
CA LYS A 171 -10.58 4.23 -8.23
C LYS A 171 -11.43 5.42 -8.67
N LYS A 172 -12.29 5.95 -7.79
CA LYS A 172 -13.12 7.12 -8.07
C LYS A 172 -12.26 8.38 -8.24
N ALA A 173 -11.22 8.56 -7.41
CA ALA A 173 -10.28 9.66 -7.55
C ALA A 173 -9.58 9.65 -8.91
N MET A 174 -9.20 8.48 -9.44
CA MET A 174 -8.68 8.36 -10.81
C MET A 174 -9.74 8.73 -11.86
N GLN A 175 -10.98 8.26 -11.70
CA GLN A 175 -12.07 8.52 -12.65
C GLN A 175 -12.46 10.00 -12.72
N TYR A 176 -12.41 10.71 -11.60
CA TYR A 176 -12.74 12.14 -11.51
C TYR A 176 -11.53 13.06 -11.65
N GLY A 177 -10.34 12.51 -11.93
CA GLY A 177 -9.12 13.30 -12.14
C GLY A 177 -8.49 13.88 -10.87
N PHE A 178 -8.89 13.42 -9.68
CA PHE A 178 -8.27 13.84 -8.41
C PHE A 178 -6.89 13.20 -8.21
N LEU A 179 -6.68 12.02 -8.80
CA LEU A 179 -5.41 11.29 -8.74
C LEU A 179 -4.86 11.06 -10.16
N ASN A 180 -3.68 11.64 -10.43
CA ASN A 180 -2.93 11.39 -11.66
C ASN A 180 -1.43 11.33 -11.38
N PHE A 181 -0.87 10.11 -11.33
CA PHE A 181 0.56 9.90 -11.08
C PHE A 181 1.49 10.25 -12.25
N ASN A 182 0.96 10.57 -13.43
CA ASN A 182 1.81 11.09 -14.51
C ASN A 182 2.17 12.57 -14.30
N SER A 183 1.36 13.31 -13.53
CA SER A 183 1.54 14.72 -13.23
C SER A 183 1.70 15.00 -11.73
N PHE A 184 1.81 13.96 -10.90
CA PHE A 184 1.93 14.10 -9.45
C PHE A 184 3.33 14.60 -9.09
N ASN A 185 3.39 15.77 -8.44
CA ASN A 185 4.63 16.38 -7.98
C ASN A 185 4.94 15.93 -6.55
N LEU A 186 5.78 14.89 -6.41
CA LEU A 186 6.15 14.34 -5.12
C LEU A 186 6.87 15.38 -4.23
N ASP A 187 7.78 16.15 -4.81
CA ASP A 187 8.60 17.10 -4.06
C ASP A 187 7.74 18.25 -3.49
N GLU A 188 6.74 18.70 -4.25
CA GLU A 188 5.78 19.70 -3.78
C GLU A 188 4.89 19.16 -2.67
N TYR A 189 4.33 17.95 -2.83
CA TYR A 189 3.51 17.31 -1.81
C TYR A 189 4.28 17.18 -0.50
N GLU A 190 5.49 16.62 -0.54
CA GLU A 190 6.31 16.40 0.66
C GLU A 190 6.91 17.69 1.24
N HIS A 191 7.03 18.73 0.43
CA HIS A 191 7.40 20.04 0.94
C HIS A 191 6.26 20.60 1.79
N TYR A 192 5.06 20.72 1.23
CA TYR A 192 3.94 21.39 1.88
C TYR A 192 3.25 20.57 2.98
N GLU A 193 3.37 19.23 2.99
CA GLU A 193 2.81 18.43 4.09
C GLU A 193 3.49 18.70 5.44
N LYS A 194 4.71 19.23 5.42
CA LYS A 194 5.46 19.50 6.64
C LYS A 194 4.93 20.72 7.37
N ALA A 195 4.89 20.62 8.70
CA ALA A 195 4.43 21.69 9.57
C ALA A 195 5.25 22.98 9.40
N GLU A 196 6.56 22.88 9.15
CA GLU A 196 7.40 24.05 8.87
C GLU A 196 7.04 24.80 7.58
N ASN A 197 6.33 24.15 6.65
CA ASN A 197 5.97 24.69 5.34
C ASN A 197 4.46 24.92 5.19
N GLY A 198 3.69 24.79 6.27
CA GLY A 198 2.28 25.17 6.33
C GLY A 198 1.29 24.03 6.55
N ASP A 199 1.75 22.78 6.66
CA ASP A 199 0.89 21.59 6.89
C ASP A 199 -0.31 21.58 5.93
N LEU A 200 0.00 21.59 4.64
CA LEU A 200 -0.93 21.84 3.54
C LEU A 200 -0.95 20.66 2.59
N ASN A 201 -2.16 20.22 2.23
CA ASN A 201 -2.37 19.18 1.23
C ASN A 201 -3.49 19.57 0.25
N TRP A 202 -3.26 19.29 -1.04
CA TRP A 202 -4.32 19.29 -2.04
C TRP A 202 -5.25 18.10 -1.84
N ILE A 203 -6.55 18.34 -1.70
CA ILE A 203 -7.59 17.30 -1.64
C ILE A 203 -8.14 17.04 -3.03
N ILE A 204 -8.38 18.11 -3.80
CA ILE A 204 -8.73 18.06 -5.21
C ILE A 204 -7.81 19.06 -5.93
N PRO A 205 -7.01 18.61 -6.91
CA PRO A 205 -6.12 19.49 -7.67
C PRO A 205 -6.86 20.72 -8.21
N ASP A 206 -6.26 21.90 -8.03
CA ASP A 206 -6.77 23.20 -8.49
C ASP A 206 -8.15 23.59 -7.95
N ARG A 207 -8.64 22.92 -6.89
CA ARG A 207 -9.99 23.18 -6.36
C ARG A 207 -10.09 23.23 -4.84
N PHE A 208 -9.48 22.28 -4.14
CA PHE A 208 -9.58 22.20 -2.68
C PHE A 208 -8.23 21.91 -2.04
N ILE A 209 -7.88 22.78 -1.10
CA ILE A 209 -6.72 22.64 -0.21
C ILE A 209 -7.24 22.53 1.22
N ALA A 210 -6.64 21.63 1.99
CA ALA A 210 -6.75 21.61 3.45
C ALA A 210 -5.40 21.99 4.03
N PHE A 211 -5.39 22.85 5.06
CA PHE A 211 -4.16 23.29 5.71
C PHE A 211 -4.39 23.64 7.19
N CYS A 212 -3.32 23.69 7.97
CA CYS A 212 -3.41 24.09 9.37
C CYS A 212 -3.79 25.58 9.52
N GLY A 213 -4.63 25.90 10.51
CA GLY A 213 -5.08 27.26 10.79
C GLY A 213 -3.90 28.20 11.08
N PRO A 214 -3.74 29.31 10.33
CA PRO A 214 -2.61 30.20 10.52
C PRO A 214 -2.76 31.04 11.79
N HIS A 215 -1.63 31.35 12.44
CA HIS A 215 -1.58 32.29 13.56
C HIS A 215 -1.27 33.72 13.10
N SER A 216 -1.67 34.72 13.89
CA SER A 216 -1.49 36.15 13.58
C SER A 216 -0.02 36.61 13.58
N ARG A 217 0.90 35.81 14.12
CA ARG A 217 2.34 36.05 14.08
C ARG A 217 3.05 34.76 13.68
N ALA A 218 3.95 34.86 12.71
CA ALA A 218 4.83 33.76 12.36
C ALA A 218 5.79 33.49 13.52
N ARG A 219 5.87 32.23 13.94
CA ARG A 219 6.85 31.78 14.95
C ARG A 219 7.52 30.52 14.45
N LEU A 220 8.32 30.66 13.39
CA LEU A 220 9.04 29.56 12.74
C LEU A 220 10.34 29.18 13.46
N GLU A 221 10.67 29.85 14.57
CA GLU A 221 11.90 29.65 15.35
C GLU A 221 11.70 28.63 16.48
N SER A 222 12.78 27.92 16.84
CA SER A 222 12.86 27.01 18.00
C SER A 222 12.03 25.72 17.93
N GLY A 223 11.72 25.22 16.72
CA GLY A 223 11.01 23.95 16.53
C GLY A 223 9.52 23.99 16.90
N TYR A 224 8.99 25.19 17.20
CA TYR A 224 7.56 25.39 17.39
C TYR A 224 6.89 25.61 16.04
N HIS A 225 6.14 24.62 15.58
CA HIS A 225 5.15 24.79 14.54
C HIS A 225 3.81 24.79 15.24
N GLN A 226 3.29 25.99 15.54
CA GLN A 226 2.02 26.10 16.27
C GLN A 226 0.90 25.59 15.36
N HIS A 227 0.18 24.58 15.86
CA HIS A 227 -1.08 24.11 15.31
C HIS A 227 -2.22 24.69 16.17
N SER A 228 -3.26 25.21 15.52
CA SER A 228 -4.49 25.68 16.19
C SER A 228 -5.39 24.53 16.62
#